data_AF-A0A2U3RNS2-F1
#
_entry.id   AF-A0A2U3RNS2-F1
#
_cell.length_a   1.000
_cell.length_b   1.000
_cell.length_c   1.000
_cell.angle_alpha   90.00
_cell.angle_beta   90.00
_cell.angle_gamma   90.00
#
_symmetry.space_group_name_H-M   'P 1'
#
loop_
_entity.id
_entity.type
_entity.pdbx_description
1 polymer ?
#
loop_
_entity_poly.entity_id
_entity_poly.type
_entity_poly.pdbx_seq_one_letter_code
_entity_poly.pdbx_strand_id
1 'polypeptide(L)'
;MSVAVANKSKPFLHWIGSKRRIVNKLIEHLPQGPHYNYYEPFLGGGALFFQVRHLFKQCFLSDINLDLITSYNAVKNNPNEVNRLLSLYHKHHSKDYYYKVKNKYSNNPNEITAKFIYLNKYSFRGIYRVYKNGQSAQTFSGECYIKLHIASRINQCSNLLHGVSIYATDFSFIEPQQNDFVYFDPPYHKSGEQFYNSLPSVICFQIIALPSLETYTKTSSSLILSHILYQ
;
A
#
# COMPACT_ATOMS: atom_id res chain seq x y z
N MET A 1 -9.30 -0.13 29.25
CA MET A 1 -8.70 -1.46 29.03
C MET A 1 -7.57 -1.30 28.03
N SER A 2 -6.33 -1.55 28.45
CA SER A 2 -5.14 -1.40 27.61
C SER A 2 -5.21 -2.41 26.46
N VAL A 3 -5.42 -1.91 25.23
CA VAL A 3 -5.29 -2.73 24.03
C VAL A 3 -3.86 -3.21 23.99
N ALA A 4 -3.66 -4.51 24.28
CA ALA A 4 -2.39 -5.19 24.14
C ALA A 4 -1.79 -4.80 22.79
N VAL A 5 -0.50 -4.47 22.78
CA VAL A 5 0.26 -4.10 21.58
C VAL A 5 0.28 -5.30 20.63
N ALA A 6 -0.81 -5.47 19.87
CA ALA A 6 -0.90 -6.47 18.82
C ALA A 6 0.23 -6.19 17.85
N ASN A 7 1.06 -7.21 17.57
CA ASN A 7 2.19 -7.14 16.66
C ASN A 7 1.80 -6.37 15.40
N LYS A 8 2.23 -5.09 15.32
CA LYS A 8 1.87 -4.18 14.23
C LYS A 8 2.52 -4.70 12.94
N SER A 9 1.74 -5.43 12.15
CA SER A 9 2.21 -5.98 10.88
C SER A 9 2.66 -4.87 9.96
N LYS A 10 3.90 -4.98 9.49
CA LYS A 10 4.53 -3.98 8.62
C LYS A 10 4.42 -4.47 7.18
N PRO A 11 4.15 -3.57 6.21
CA PRO A 11 4.13 -3.94 4.81
C PRO A 11 5.47 -4.52 4.34
N PHE A 12 5.43 -5.48 3.43
CA PHE A 12 6.62 -6.15 2.91
C PHE A 12 7.48 -5.25 2.01
N LEU A 13 6.87 -4.27 1.33
CA LEU A 13 7.53 -3.30 0.45
C LEU A 13 7.86 -1.98 1.15
N HIS A 14 8.94 -1.32 0.73
CA HIS A 14 9.13 0.11 1.02
C HIS A 14 8.50 0.93 -0.10
N TRP A 15 7.57 1.82 0.26
CA TRP A 15 6.82 2.64 -0.70
C TRP A 15 6.99 4.12 -0.37
N ILE A 16 7.22 4.95 -1.38
CA ILE A 16 7.28 6.40 -1.21
C ILE A 16 5.91 6.89 -0.75
N GLY A 17 5.88 7.88 0.15
CA GLY A 17 4.63 8.44 0.66
C GLY A 17 3.94 7.59 1.72
N SER A 18 4.54 6.46 2.11
CA SER A 18 3.98 5.55 3.12
C SER A 18 3.70 6.29 4.44
N LYS A 19 2.45 6.22 4.90
CA LYS A 19 1.96 6.87 6.13
C LYS A 19 2.34 6.16 7.43
N ARG A 20 3.35 5.28 7.41
CA ARG A 20 3.85 4.56 8.60
C ARG A 20 4.14 5.45 9.80
N ARG A 21 4.64 6.68 9.60
CA ARG A 21 4.97 7.62 10.68
C ARG A 21 3.72 8.21 11.34
N ILE A 22 2.62 8.34 10.62
CA ILE A 22 1.38 8.96 11.11
C ILE A 22 0.25 7.94 11.31
N VAL A 23 0.50 6.65 11.06
CA VAL A 23 -0.55 5.62 11.05
C VAL A 23 -1.33 5.54 12.37
N ASN A 24 -0.67 5.76 13.51
CA ASN A 24 -1.35 5.79 14.81
C ASN A 24 -2.37 6.94 14.88
N LYS A 25 -2.00 8.13 14.39
CA LYS A 25 -2.92 9.27 14.29
C LYS A 25 -4.08 8.96 13.35
N LEU A 26 -3.84 8.23 12.26
CA LEU A 26 -4.92 7.83 11.34
C LEU A 26 -5.90 6.88 12.02
N ILE A 27 -5.39 5.94 12.83
CA ILE A 27 -6.20 4.99 13.58
C ILE A 27 -7.08 5.70 14.61
N GLU A 28 -6.57 6.75 15.27
CA GLU A 28 -7.33 7.57 16.22
C GLU A 28 -8.55 8.27 15.59
N HIS A 29 -8.49 8.54 14.29
CA HIS A 29 -9.57 9.17 13.52
C HIS A 29 -10.45 8.16 12.78
N LEU A 30 -10.27 6.85 13.03
CA LEU A 30 -11.21 5.88 12.48
C LEU A 30 -12.60 6.12 13.08
N PRO A 31 -13.65 6.11 12.25
CA PRO A 31 -15.00 6.29 12.74
C PRO A 31 -15.36 5.21 13.78
N GLN A 32 -16.18 5.61 14.76
CA GLN A 32 -16.71 4.70 15.77
C GLN A 32 -17.97 4.01 15.22
N GLY A 33 -18.06 2.69 15.41
CA GLY A 33 -19.23 1.91 15.03
C GLY A 33 -18.90 0.75 14.08
N PRO A 34 -19.92 -0.02 13.67
CA PRO A 34 -19.72 -1.15 12.77
C PRO A 34 -19.50 -0.65 11.33
N HIS A 35 -18.28 -0.80 10.84
CA HIS A 35 -17.97 -0.64 9.42
C HIS A 35 -18.01 -2.00 8.73
N TYR A 36 -18.77 -2.10 7.65
CA TYR A 36 -18.93 -3.36 6.93
C TYR A 36 -17.68 -3.63 6.08
N ASN A 37 -17.29 -2.66 5.26
CA ASN A 37 -16.17 -2.81 4.33
C ASN A 37 -15.13 -1.69 4.48
N TYR A 38 -13.90 -2.04 4.11
CA TYR A 38 -12.76 -1.13 4.01
C TYR A 38 -12.34 -0.95 2.56
N TYR A 39 -12.16 0.28 2.10
CA TYR A 39 -11.63 0.61 0.77
C TYR A 39 -10.36 1.45 0.90
N GLU A 40 -9.30 1.05 0.19
CA GLU A 40 -8.06 1.84 0.04
C GLU A 40 -7.64 1.83 -1.44
N PRO A 41 -8.15 2.78 -2.26
CA PRO A 41 -7.95 2.80 -3.71
C PRO A 41 -6.67 3.50 -4.17
N PHE A 42 -5.81 3.87 -3.22
CA PHE A 42 -4.43 4.29 -3.45
C PHE A 42 -3.51 3.49 -2.53
N LEU A 43 -3.58 2.16 -2.66
CA LEU A 43 -2.97 1.23 -1.72
C LEU A 43 -1.51 1.55 -1.44
N GLY A 44 -0.70 1.76 -2.48
CA GLY A 44 0.74 1.94 -2.34
C GLY A 44 1.37 0.92 -1.39
N GLY A 45 1.89 1.40 -0.26
CA GLY A 45 2.49 0.56 0.76
C GLY A 45 1.53 -0.12 1.74
N GLY A 46 0.21 0.13 1.70
CA GLY A 46 -0.81 -0.48 2.57
C GLY A 46 -0.60 -0.19 4.05
N ALA A 47 -0.02 0.97 4.39
CA ALA A 47 0.41 1.25 5.76
C ALA A 47 -0.75 1.25 6.76
N LEU A 48 -1.89 1.80 6.37
CA LEU A 48 -3.09 1.81 7.21
C LEU A 48 -3.75 0.43 7.21
N PHE A 49 -4.02 -0.15 6.04
CA PHE A 49 -4.63 -1.47 5.90
C PHE A 49 -4.03 -2.53 6.83
N PHE A 50 -2.70 -2.69 6.85
CA PHE A 50 -2.07 -3.73 7.68
C PHE A 50 -2.22 -3.49 9.19
N GLN A 51 -2.57 -2.28 9.63
CA GLN A 51 -2.89 -1.98 11.02
C GLN A 51 -4.36 -2.22 11.36
N VAL A 52 -5.26 -2.01 10.40
CA VAL A 52 -6.70 -1.94 10.67
C VAL A 52 -7.50 -3.11 10.10
N ARG A 53 -6.87 -4.00 9.31
CA ARG A 53 -7.50 -5.17 8.66
C ARG A 53 -8.44 -5.96 9.57
N HIS A 54 -8.09 -6.12 10.85
CA HIS A 54 -8.86 -6.90 11.82
C HIS A 54 -10.17 -6.24 12.27
N LEU A 55 -10.35 -4.94 11.98
CA LEU A 55 -11.54 -4.17 12.33
C LEU A 55 -12.66 -4.29 11.29
N PHE A 56 -12.36 -4.80 10.10
CA PHE A 56 -13.28 -4.83 8.96
C PHE A 56 -13.59 -6.26 8.52
N LYS A 57 -14.83 -6.49 8.08
CA LYS A 57 -15.26 -7.81 7.57
C LYS A 57 -14.61 -8.07 6.22
N GLN A 58 -14.84 -7.18 5.26
CA GLN A 58 -14.26 -7.24 3.92
C GLN A 58 -13.37 -6.04 3.66
N CYS A 59 -12.31 -6.26 2.88
CA CYS A 59 -11.40 -5.20 2.46
C CYS A 59 -11.20 -5.24 0.94
N PHE A 60 -11.21 -4.07 0.34
CA PHE A 60 -11.04 -3.82 -1.09
C PHE A 60 -9.86 -2.87 -1.26
N LEU A 61 -8.79 -3.36 -1.87
CA LEU A 61 -7.56 -2.61 -2.09
C LEU A 61 -7.37 -2.41 -3.58
N SER A 62 -7.02 -1.19 -4.00
CA SER A 62 -6.64 -0.95 -5.39
C SER A 62 -5.54 0.08 -5.53
N ASP A 63 -4.86 0.00 -6.66
CA ASP A 63 -3.84 0.95 -7.10
C ASP A 63 -3.73 0.84 -8.62
N ILE A 64 -3.32 1.91 -9.28
CA ILE A 64 -3.13 1.91 -10.74
C ILE A 64 -1.88 1.10 -11.12
N ASN A 65 -0.93 0.95 -10.20
CA ASN A 65 0.33 0.29 -10.44
C ASN A 65 0.16 -1.23 -10.52
N LEU A 66 0.18 -1.76 -11.74
CA LEU A 66 0.00 -3.19 -12.01
C LEU A 66 1.07 -4.07 -11.33
N ASP A 67 2.35 -3.66 -11.33
CA ASP A 67 3.43 -4.44 -10.68
C ASP A 67 3.24 -4.52 -9.16
N LEU A 68 2.76 -3.43 -8.55
CA LEU A 68 2.42 -3.38 -7.14
C LEU A 68 1.28 -4.34 -6.82
N ILE A 69 0.17 -4.26 -7.57
CA ILE A 69 -1.00 -5.11 -7.34
C ILE A 69 -0.72 -6.58 -7.64
N THR A 70 0.06 -6.86 -8.69
CA THR A 70 0.59 -8.19 -8.98
C THR A 70 1.38 -8.72 -7.79
N SER A 71 2.20 -7.85 -7.16
CA SER A 71 2.98 -8.21 -5.98
C SER A 71 2.12 -8.56 -4.76
N TYR A 72 1.07 -7.78 -4.48
CA TYR A 72 0.14 -8.11 -3.40
C TYR A 72 -0.59 -9.43 -3.65
N ASN A 73 -1.07 -9.67 -4.87
CA ASN A 73 -1.77 -10.91 -5.22
C ASN A 73 -0.86 -12.14 -5.17
N ALA A 74 0.40 -12.03 -5.63
CA ALA A 74 1.36 -13.13 -5.52
C ALA A 74 1.75 -13.44 -4.07
N VAL A 75 1.93 -12.41 -3.22
CA VAL A 75 2.17 -12.60 -1.78
C VAL A 75 0.96 -13.22 -1.09
N LYS A 76 -0.26 -12.82 -1.48
CA LYS A 76 -1.51 -13.42 -0.98
C LYS A 76 -1.60 -14.90 -1.34
N ASN A 77 -1.38 -15.25 -2.61
CA ASN A 77 -1.70 -16.59 -3.12
C ASN A 77 -0.54 -17.59 -3.01
N ASN A 78 0.71 -17.14 -3.19
CA ASN A 78 1.88 -18.01 -3.29
C ASN A 78 3.10 -17.46 -2.49
N PRO A 79 2.95 -17.15 -1.19
CA PRO A 79 4.02 -16.53 -0.40
C PRO A 79 5.31 -17.38 -0.36
N ASN A 80 5.16 -18.71 -0.33
CA ASN A 80 6.29 -19.65 -0.29
C ASN A 80 7.13 -19.60 -1.58
N GLU A 81 6.47 -19.49 -2.74
CA GLU A 81 7.16 -19.43 -4.02
C GLU A 81 7.88 -18.08 -4.19
N VAL A 82 7.23 -16.98 -3.78
CA VAL A 82 7.88 -15.66 -3.74
C VAL A 82 9.12 -15.69 -2.84
N ASN A 83 9.03 -16.30 -1.66
CA ASN A 83 10.15 -16.47 -0.73
C ASN A 83 11.28 -17.34 -1.31
N ARG A 84 10.94 -18.41 -2.05
CA ARG A 84 11.90 -19.28 -2.73
C ARG A 84 12.67 -18.51 -3.81
N LEU A 85 11.97 -17.75 -4.65
CA LEU A 85 12.57 -16.94 -5.71
C LEU A 85 13.43 -15.80 -5.14
N LEU A 86 12.96 -15.11 -4.08
CA LEU A 86 13.77 -14.12 -3.36
C LEU A 86 15.04 -14.72 -2.76
N SER A 87 14.94 -15.94 -2.21
CA SER A 87 16.10 -16.66 -1.69
C SER A 87 17.13 -16.95 -2.78
N LEU A 88 16.68 -17.30 -3.99
CA LEU A 88 17.54 -17.51 -5.14
C LEU A 88 18.24 -16.21 -5.55
N TYR A 89 17.48 -15.11 -5.67
CA TYR A 89 18.06 -13.81 -6.03
C TYR A 89 19.07 -13.31 -5.01
N HIS A 90 18.80 -13.50 -3.72
CA HIS A 90 19.70 -13.17 -2.63
C HIS A 90 21.00 -13.99 -2.69
N LYS A 91 20.91 -15.32 -2.94
CA LYS A 91 22.08 -16.21 -3.01
C LYS A 91 23.07 -15.78 -4.10
N HIS A 92 22.57 -15.27 -5.21
CA HIS A 92 23.39 -14.81 -6.34
C HIS A 92 23.62 -13.29 -6.33
N HIS A 93 23.31 -12.60 -5.24
CA HIS A 93 23.32 -11.13 -5.21
C HIS A 93 24.72 -10.58 -5.51
N SER A 94 24.80 -9.78 -6.56
CA SER A 94 25.94 -8.95 -6.93
C SER A 94 25.43 -7.76 -7.71
N LYS A 95 26.30 -6.77 -7.96
CA LYS A 95 25.95 -5.62 -8.82
C LYS A 95 25.52 -6.08 -10.21
N ASP A 96 26.28 -6.99 -10.82
CA ASP A 96 25.97 -7.50 -12.17
C ASP A 96 24.67 -8.31 -12.18
N TYR A 97 24.48 -9.16 -11.16
CA TYR A 97 23.26 -9.93 -11.02
C TYR A 97 22.04 -9.04 -10.78
N TYR A 98 22.19 -7.94 -10.04
CA TYR A 98 21.15 -6.94 -9.85
C TYR A 98 20.66 -6.36 -11.19
N TYR A 99 21.57 -5.95 -12.07
CA TYR A 99 21.19 -5.43 -13.39
C TYR A 99 20.65 -6.53 -14.32
N LYS A 100 21.16 -7.77 -14.21
CA LYS A 100 20.60 -8.93 -14.91
C LYS A 100 19.14 -9.17 -14.51
N VAL A 101 18.83 -9.18 -13.21
CA VAL A 101 17.45 -9.33 -12.70
C VAL A 101 16.59 -8.14 -13.09
N LYS A 102 17.12 -6.91 -13.02
CA LYS A 102 16.40 -5.68 -13.43
C LYS A 102 15.87 -5.79 -14.85
N ASN A 103 16.71 -6.25 -15.77
CA ASN A 103 16.39 -6.34 -17.20
C ASN A 103 15.69 -7.67 -17.59
N LYS A 104 15.55 -8.63 -16.67
CA LYS A 104 14.82 -9.87 -16.93
C LYS A 104 13.33 -9.59 -17.10
N TYR A 105 12.78 -10.02 -18.24
CA TYR A 105 11.33 -10.05 -18.47
C TYR A 105 10.73 -11.35 -17.91
N SER A 106 9.51 -11.27 -17.39
CA SER A 106 8.73 -12.42 -16.95
C SER A 106 7.24 -12.07 -16.94
N ASN A 107 6.41 -13.02 -17.35
CA ASN A 107 4.95 -12.95 -17.20
C ASN A 107 4.44 -13.75 -16.01
N ASN A 108 5.34 -14.37 -15.23
CA ASN A 108 4.96 -15.10 -14.03
C ASN A 108 4.80 -14.11 -12.86
N PRO A 109 3.60 -14.00 -12.24
CA PRO A 109 3.35 -13.09 -11.12
C PRO A 109 4.34 -13.27 -9.96
N ASN A 110 4.74 -14.50 -9.64
CA ASN A 110 5.67 -14.77 -8.55
C ASN A 110 7.08 -14.27 -8.88
N GLU A 111 7.52 -14.39 -10.13
CA GLU A 111 8.81 -13.85 -10.58
C GLU A 111 8.81 -12.32 -10.65
N ILE A 112 7.74 -11.72 -11.16
CA ILE A 112 7.54 -10.26 -11.17
C ILE A 112 7.66 -9.74 -9.74
N THR A 113 6.93 -10.36 -8.81
CA THR A 113 6.89 -9.99 -7.39
C THR A 113 8.24 -10.15 -6.71
N ALA A 114 8.90 -11.29 -6.88
CA ALA A 114 10.21 -11.53 -6.30
C ALA A 114 11.25 -10.54 -6.86
N LYS A 115 11.19 -10.23 -8.16
CA LYS A 115 12.05 -9.21 -8.80
C LYS A 115 11.74 -7.84 -8.22
N PHE A 116 10.46 -7.48 -8.10
CA PHE A 116 10.01 -6.20 -7.57
C PHE A 116 10.52 -5.97 -6.14
N ILE A 117 10.33 -6.95 -5.25
CA ILE A 117 10.82 -6.89 -3.86
C ILE A 117 12.36 -6.87 -3.82
N TYR A 118 13.03 -7.70 -4.62
CA TYR A 118 14.49 -7.74 -4.68
C TYR A 118 15.07 -6.38 -5.10
N LEU A 119 14.58 -5.80 -6.20
CA LEU A 119 15.02 -4.49 -6.67
C LEU A 119 14.70 -3.42 -5.63
N ASN A 120 13.50 -3.43 -5.05
CA ASN A 120 13.11 -2.50 -4.00
C ASN A 120 14.02 -2.57 -2.78
N LYS A 121 14.61 -3.72 -2.44
CA LYS A 121 15.52 -3.83 -1.29
C LYS A 121 16.96 -3.47 -1.59
N TYR A 122 17.42 -3.74 -2.81
CA TYR A 122 18.80 -3.52 -3.24
C TYR A 122 18.99 -2.23 -4.05
N SER A 123 17.94 -1.42 -4.15
CA SER A 123 18.00 -0.09 -4.75
C SER A 123 18.43 0.97 -3.75
N PHE A 124 19.04 2.05 -4.24
CA PHE A 124 19.33 3.25 -3.45
C PHE A 124 18.06 3.74 -2.75
N ARG A 125 18.11 3.82 -1.41
CA ARG A 125 17.00 4.16 -0.49
C ARG A 125 15.80 3.21 -0.54
N GLY A 126 15.93 2.09 -1.24
CA GLY A 126 14.88 1.10 -1.41
C GLY A 126 13.61 1.60 -2.07
N ILE A 127 13.74 2.51 -3.03
CA ILE A 127 12.64 3.20 -3.67
C ILE A 127 12.33 2.60 -5.04
N TYR A 128 11.05 2.29 -5.29
CA TYR A 128 10.58 2.01 -6.65
C TYR A 128 10.45 3.32 -7.45
N ARG A 129 11.11 3.38 -8.61
CA ARG A 129 11.01 4.48 -9.58
C ARG A 129 10.96 3.93 -10.99
N VAL A 130 10.15 4.58 -11.81
CA VAL A 130 10.09 4.39 -13.25
C VAL A 130 10.26 5.73 -13.95
N TYR A 131 10.89 5.70 -15.12
CA TYR A 131 10.88 6.83 -16.04
C TYR A 131 9.50 6.94 -16.71
N LYS A 132 9.24 8.07 -17.38
CA LYS A 132 7.97 8.29 -18.11
C LYS A 132 7.69 7.22 -19.18
N ASN A 133 8.73 6.60 -19.71
CA ASN A 133 8.63 5.50 -20.69
C ASN A 133 8.38 4.12 -20.03
N GLY A 134 8.10 4.07 -18.73
CA GLY A 134 7.83 2.83 -17.97
C GLY A 134 9.08 2.05 -17.56
N GLN A 135 10.28 2.43 -18.00
CA GLN A 135 11.50 1.70 -17.65
C GLN A 135 11.90 1.98 -16.20
N SER A 136 12.42 0.95 -15.51
CA SER A 136 12.83 1.10 -14.11
C SER A 136 14.04 2.03 -13.96
N ALA A 137 13.89 3.09 -13.15
CA ALA A 137 14.92 4.07 -12.81
C ALA A 137 15.69 3.71 -11.52
N GLN A 138 15.53 2.49 -11.03
CA GLN A 138 16.20 1.98 -9.83
C GLN A 138 17.72 1.82 -10.04
N THR A 139 18.51 2.26 -9.07
CA THR A 139 19.99 2.15 -9.05
C THR A 139 20.45 1.31 -7.87
N PHE A 140 21.49 0.51 -8.06
CA PHE A 140 22.05 -0.37 -7.03
C PHE A 140 22.57 0.42 -5.81
N SER A 141 22.25 -0.01 -4.57
CA SER A 141 22.68 0.64 -3.32
C SER A 141 23.95 0.06 -2.68
N GLY A 142 24.34 -1.17 -3.01
CA GLY A 142 25.40 -1.90 -2.29
C GLY A 142 25.00 -2.40 -0.90
N GLU A 143 23.82 -2.05 -0.40
CA GLU A 143 23.32 -2.47 0.92
C GLU A 143 22.80 -3.92 0.88
N CYS A 144 23.07 -4.69 1.94
CA CYS A 144 22.50 -6.04 2.13
C CYS A 144 21.43 -6.03 3.22
N TYR A 145 20.25 -6.59 2.94
CA TYR A 145 19.18 -6.72 3.92
C TYR A 145 19.20 -8.09 4.62
N ILE A 146 18.63 -8.15 5.82
CA ILE A 146 18.47 -9.40 6.59
C ILE A 146 17.33 -10.23 5.98
N LYS A 147 17.68 -11.35 5.34
CA LYS A 147 16.76 -12.27 4.65
C LYS A 147 15.61 -12.77 5.54
N LEU A 148 15.91 -13.17 6.77
CA LEU A 148 14.90 -13.71 7.70
C LEU A 148 13.76 -12.71 7.96
N HIS A 149 14.07 -11.41 7.98
CA HIS A 149 13.07 -10.37 8.22
C HIS A 149 12.12 -10.14 7.04
N ILE A 150 12.50 -10.44 5.80
CA ILE A 150 11.59 -10.27 4.66
C ILE A 150 10.64 -11.46 4.52
N ALA A 151 11.14 -12.68 4.71
CA ALA A 151 10.31 -13.88 4.62
C ALA A 151 9.22 -13.90 5.69
N SER A 152 9.58 -13.56 6.93
CA SER A 152 8.60 -13.41 8.02
C SER A 152 7.55 -12.35 7.70
N ARG A 153 7.92 -11.23 7.08
CA ARG A 153 6.97 -10.16 6.71
C ARG A 153 6.04 -10.60 5.58
N ILE A 154 6.57 -11.31 4.57
CA ILE A 154 5.75 -11.85 3.47
C ILE A 154 4.68 -12.78 4.02
N ASN A 155 5.04 -13.69 4.93
CA ASN A 155 4.09 -14.62 5.53
C ASN A 155 3.04 -13.90 6.39
N GLN A 156 3.45 -12.92 7.22
CA GLN A 156 2.52 -12.08 7.98
C GLN A 156 1.55 -11.31 7.08
N CYS A 157 2.06 -10.73 5.99
CA CYS A 157 1.23 -10.00 5.03
C CYS A 157 0.26 -10.95 4.31
N SER A 158 0.73 -12.12 3.89
CA SER A 158 -0.11 -13.14 3.23
C SER A 158 -1.32 -13.51 4.09
N ASN A 159 -1.11 -13.77 5.38
CA ASN A 159 -2.18 -14.07 6.33
C ASN A 159 -3.23 -12.95 6.41
N LEU A 160 -2.79 -11.67 6.44
CA LEU A 160 -3.70 -10.51 6.50
C LEU A 160 -4.42 -10.23 5.19
N LEU A 161 -3.81 -10.59 4.05
CA LEU A 161 -4.39 -10.45 2.71
C LEU A 161 -5.38 -11.57 2.38
N HIS A 162 -5.48 -12.60 3.23
CA HIS A 162 -6.48 -13.65 3.06
C HIS A 162 -7.90 -13.07 3.10
N GLY A 163 -8.73 -13.44 2.13
CA GLY A 163 -10.09 -12.92 1.96
C GLY A 163 -10.20 -11.47 1.46
N VAL A 164 -9.08 -10.80 1.15
CA VAL A 164 -9.07 -9.41 0.67
C VAL A 164 -9.16 -9.35 -0.84
N SER A 165 -9.98 -8.45 -1.38
CA SER A 165 -10.10 -8.19 -2.82
C SER A 165 -9.07 -7.14 -3.25
N ILE A 166 -8.25 -7.44 -4.26
CA ILE A 166 -7.10 -6.61 -4.63
C ILE A 166 -7.07 -6.42 -6.15
N TYR A 167 -7.21 -5.17 -6.62
CA TYR A 167 -7.42 -4.86 -8.04
C TYR A 167 -6.45 -3.80 -8.57
N ALA A 168 -6.01 -4.00 -9.83
CA ALA A 168 -5.25 -3.00 -10.56
C ALA A 168 -6.24 -2.15 -11.35
N THR A 169 -6.76 -1.11 -10.69
CA THR A 169 -7.81 -0.26 -11.25
C THR A 169 -7.69 1.16 -10.74
N ASP A 170 -8.28 2.09 -11.48
CA ASP A 170 -8.41 3.47 -11.04
C ASP A 170 -9.38 3.59 -9.86
N PHE A 171 -9.17 4.59 -9.01
CA PHE A 171 -9.99 4.81 -7.83
C PHE A 171 -11.47 5.07 -8.16
N SER A 172 -11.78 5.57 -9.36
CA SER A 172 -13.16 5.86 -9.79
C SER A 172 -14.04 4.62 -9.93
N PHE A 173 -13.47 3.41 -9.92
CA PHE A 173 -14.21 2.15 -10.04
C PHE A 173 -14.63 1.53 -8.70
N ILE A 174 -14.37 2.19 -7.56
CA ILE A 174 -14.87 1.70 -6.27
C ILE A 174 -16.35 2.05 -6.08
N GLU A 175 -17.10 1.14 -5.46
CA GLU A 175 -18.53 1.32 -5.20
C GLU A 175 -18.86 1.10 -3.71
N PRO A 176 -18.32 1.93 -2.80
CA PRO A 176 -18.59 1.83 -1.37
C PRO A 176 -20.07 2.12 -1.07
N GLN A 177 -20.60 1.43 -0.06
CA GLN A 177 -21.97 1.58 0.41
C GLN A 177 -22.03 2.42 1.69
N GLN A 178 -23.24 2.73 2.15
CA GLN A 178 -23.44 3.40 3.43
C GLN A 178 -22.79 2.59 4.57
N ASN A 179 -22.09 3.29 5.46
CA ASN A 179 -21.30 2.75 6.59
C ASN A 179 -19.98 2.05 6.23
N ASP A 180 -19.61 2.00 4.95
CA ASP A 180 -18.26 1.59 4.58
C ASP A 180 -17.24 2.69 4.89
N PHE A 181 -16.00 2.27 5.14
CA PHE A 181 -14.88 3.17 5.37
C PHE A 181 -14.00 3.24 4.13
N VAL A 182 -13.77 4.44 3.62
CA VAL A 182 -12.91 4.69 2.47
C VAL A 182 -11.74 5.58 2.89
N TYR A 183 -10.53 5.05 2.73
CA TYR A 183 -9.29 5.77 2.99
C TYR A 183 -8.63 6.21 1.69
N PHE A 184 -8.53 7.52 1.48
CA PHE A 184 -7.93 8.10 0.29
C PHE A 184 -6.58 8.77 0.59
N ASP A 185 -5.57 8.37 -0.18
CA ASP A 185 -4.21 8.90 -0.14
C ASP A 185 -3.62 9.12 -1.56
N PRO A 186 -4.24 9.99 -2.38
CA PRO A 186 -3.81 10.24 -3.75
C PRO A 186 -2.44 10.94 -3.82
N PRO A 187 -1.77 10.92 -5.00
CA PRO A 187 -0.53 11.67 -5.20
C PRO A 187 -0.73 13.20 -5.14
N TYR A 188 0.18 13.90 -4.46
CA TYR A 188 0.07 15.33 -4.06
C TYR A 188 0.31 16.41 -5.16
N HIS A 189 0.04 16.15 -6.44
CA HIS A 189 0.14 17.18 -7.49
C HIS A 189 -1.24 17.56 -8.04
N LYS A 190 -1.35 18.55 -8.93
CA LYS A 190 -2.58 19.11 -9.58
C LYS A 190 -3.69 18.10 -9.95
N SER A 191 -3.38 16.81 -10.07
CA SER A 191 -4.32 15.69 -10.20
C SER A 191 -5.25 15.49 -8.98
N GLY A 192 -4.88 15.97 -7.79
CA GLY A 192 -5.73 15.90 -6.60
C GLY A 192 -6.97 16.80 -6.66
N GLU A 193 -6.91 17.95 -7.34
CA GLU A 193 -8.06 18.89 -7.39
C GLU A 193 -9.27 18.33 -8.15
N GLN A 194 -9.04 17.58 -9.23
CA GLN A 194 -10.12 16.90 -9.96
C GLN A 194 -10.74 15.76 -9.14
N PHE A 195 -9.95 15.11 -8.28
CA PHE A 195 -10.35 14.02 -7.41
C PHE A 195 -11.41 14.46 -6.38
N TYR A 196 -11.20 15.58 -5.68
CA TYR A 196 -12.13 16.07 -4.63
C TYR A 196 -13.52 16.44 -5.17
N ASN A 197 -13.61 16.87 -6.42
CA ASN A 197 -14.87 17.33 -7.03
C ASN A 197 -15.80 16.18 -7.49
N SER A 198 -15.33 14.93 -7.50
CA SER A 198 -16.05 13.77 -8.05
C SER A 198 -16.74 12.87 -7.02
N LEU A 199 -16.56 13.13 -5.72
CA LEU A 199 -16.99 12.21 -4.65
C LEU A 199 -18.50 12.35 -4.30
N PRO A 200 -19.27 11.24 -4.26
CA PRO A 200 -20.69 11.23 -3.86
C PRO A 200 -20.91 11.62 -2.39
N SER A 201 -22.03 12.27 -2.07
CA SER A 201 -22.34 12.81 -0.73
C SER A 201 -22.69 11.79 0.37
N VAL A 202 -22.66 10.48 0.07
CA VAL A 202 -23.27 9.44 0.93
C VAL A 202 -22.24 8.56 1.64
N ILE A 203 -20.95 8.85 1.50
CA ILE A 203 -19.85 8.01 1.96
C ILE A 203 -19.01 8.78 3.00
N CYS A 204 -18.65 8.11 4.09
CA CYS A 204 -17.72 8.66 5.08
C CYS A 204 -16.30 8.58 4.49
N PHE A 205 -15.72 9.73 4.12
CA PHE A 205 -14.38 9.81 3.55
C PHE A 205 -13.38 10.30 4.59
N GLN A 206 -12.26 9.61 4.69
CA GLN A 206 -11.06 10.18 5.30
C GLN A 206 -10.03 10.41 4.19
N ILE A 207 -9.86 11.68 3.79
CA ILE A 207 -8.83 12.08 2.83
C ILE A 207 -7.68 12.67 3.62
N ILE A 208 -6.45 12.19 3.45
CA ILE A 208 -5.31 12.68 4.23
C ILE A 208 -4.29 13.31 3.27
N ALA A 209 -4.41 14.62 3.10
CA ALA A 209 -3.56 15.44 2.24
C ALA A 209 -2.56 16.27 3.05
N LEU A 210 -1.40 15.71 3.43
CA LEU A 210 -0.40 16.55 4.12
C LEU A 210 0.16 17.61 3.15
N PRO A 211 0.10 18.91 3.51
CA PRO A 211 0.41 19.43 4.85
C PRO A 211 -0.74 19.62 5.85
N SER A 212 -2.02 19.41 5.49
CA SER A 212 -3.13 19.50 6.45
C SER A 212 -3.85 18.16 6.63
N LEU A 213 -4.00 17.72 7.88
CA LEU A 213 -4.93 16.64 8.21
C LEU A 213 -6.34 17.23 8.17
N GLU A 214 -7.02 17.14 7.02
CA GLU A 214 -8.41 17.56 6.87
C GLU A 214 -9.31 16.32 6.82
N THR A 215 -10.14 16.12 7.84
CA THR A 215 -11.24 15.14 7.78
C THR A 215 -12.37 15.78 6.99
N TYR A 216 -12.74 15.22 5.82
CA TYR A 216 -13.83 15.76 5.00
C TYR A 216 -15.12 14.97 5.24
N THR A 217 -16.05 15.57 5.99
CA THR A 217 -17.41 15.03 6.13
C THR A 217 -18.38 15.96 5.40
N LYS A 218 -18.95 15.49 4.29
CA LYS A 218 -20.03 16.20 3.60
C LYS A 218 -21.38 15.73 4.16
N THR A 219 -21.85 16.34 5.23
CA THR A 219 -23.24 16.21 5.67
C THR A 219 -24.12 17.15 4.85
N SER A 220 -25.38 16.77 4.64
CA SER A 220 -26.33 17.20 3.62
C SER A 220 -26.62 18.71 3.43
N SER A 221 -25.88 19.64 4.04
CA SER A 221 -26.03 21.09 3.76
C SER A 221 -24.78 21.94 4.03
N SER A 222 -23.59 21.37 4.19
CA SER A 222 -22.34 22.15 4.29
C SER A 222 -21.11 21.24 4.25
N LEU A 223 -20.11 21.63 3.45
CA LEU A 223 -18.74 21.10 3.57
C LEU A 223 -18.18 21.59 4.90
N ILE A 224 -18.02 20.71 5.89
CA ILE A 224 -17.30 21.04 7.11
C ILE A 224 -15.82 20.73 6.85
N LEU A 225 -15.05 21.77 6.57
CA LEU A 225 -13.59 21.78 6.63
C LEU A 225 -13.20 21.82 8.12
N SER A 226 -12.72 20.71 8.69
CA SER A 226 -12.01 20.80 9.97
C SER A 226 -10.51 20.88 9.70
N HIS A 227 -9.99 22.10 9.72
CA HIS A 227 -8.55 22.35 9.70
C HIS A 227 -7.92 21.85 11.01
N ILE A 228 -7.05 20.84 10.93
CA ILE A 228 -6.01 20.65 11.95
C ILE A 228 -4.75 21.35 11.43
N LEU A 229 -4.62 22.64 11.76
CA LEU A 229 -3.36 23.37 11.65
C LEU A 229 -2.41 22.84 12.72
N TYR A 230 -1.27 22.29 12.33
CA TYR A 230 -0.14 22.11 13.24
C TYR A 230 0.66 23.41 13.27
N GLN A 231 0.69 24.07 14.43
CA GLN A 231 1.80 24.94 14.84
C GLN A 231 2.99 24.07 15.24
#